data_AF-A0A9E7AZD5-F1
#
_entry.id   AF-A0A9E7AZD5-F1
#
_cell.length_a   1.000
_cell.length_b   1.000
_cell.length_c   1.000
_cell.angle_alpha   90.00
_cell.angle_beta   90.00
_cell.angle_gamma   90.00
#
_symmetry.space_group_name_H-M   'P 1'
#
loop_
_entity.id
_entity.type
_entity.pdbx_description
1 polymer ?
#
loop_
_entity_poly.entity_id
_entity_poly.type
_entity_poly.pdbx_seq_one_letter_code
_entity_poly.pdbx_strand_id
1 'polypeptide(L)'
;MLMKQSRGRRILCRKLVSALLPALFLPLVSYATVCVDRVYNEAHLSLSLCQNHSGFNETRALLFKGRAFILNQYIEKLIRAGKLQDKKVNVQIDDQALTYSHLEITQNKSGYYLHISGYPDLDMLAGYVYWFAEKRNKPVYIAYETYNNGNWNEQEIARVNARLRSPGIEAFAHENVTVWQEGNMKMVYANDETHYAYAGNKLAVKTNCNLPVQVPRRVTDTVDRWLLVQSDSAFLYENGRQSLALAFPAKDRAYEDFGVSLRNGRVDFCWGGCQEDEHKPFRSVVFYFLRSDNKFYVVPPDQR
;
A
#
# COMPACT_ATOMS: atom_id res chain seq x y z
N MET A 1 10.27 71.61 -59.10
CA MET A 1 9.05 72.39 -58.88
C MET A 1 8.06 71.50 -58.12
N LEU A 2 7.69 71.92 -56.90
CA LEU A 2 6.54 71.52 -56.05
C LEU A 2 6.32 70.01 -55.78
N MET A 3 6.59 69.55 -54.56
CA MET A 3 5.59 69.40 -53.47
C MET A 3 4.26 68.76 -53.92
N LYS A 4 3.94 67.56 -53.42
CA LYS A 4 2.84 67.37 -52.45
C LYS A 4 2.68 65.92 -51.99
N GLN A 5 2.29 65.83 -50.72
CA GLN A 5 1.87 64.67 -49.95
C GLN A 5 0.73 63.85 -50.61
N SER A 6 0.67 62.54 -50.37
CA SER A 6 -0.31 61.98 -49.41
C SER A 6 -0.32 60.44 -49.36
N ARG A 7 -0.61 59.99 -48.13
CA ARG A 7 -0.95 58.67 -47.57
C ARG A 7 -1.47 57.58 -48.53
N GLY A 8 -1.11 56.32 -48.24
CA GLY A 8 -1.97 55.19 -48.61
C GLY A 8 -1.38 53.79 -48.47
N ARG A 9 -1.72 53.11 -47.36
CA ARG A 9 -1.98 51.67 -47.18
C ARG A 9 -0.95 50.60 -47.61
N ARG A 10 -0.67 49.76 -46.61
CA ARG A 10 -0.02 48.44 -46.59
C ARG A 10 -0.47 47.49 -47.71
N ILE A 11 0.48 46.75 -48.30
CA ILE A 11 0.35 45.33 -48.64
C ILE A 11 1.68 44.63 -48.34
N LEU A 12 1.60 43.58 -47.52
CA LEU A 12 2.64 42.59 -47.23
C LEU A 12 2.96 41.75 -48.48
N CYS A 13 4.25 41.45 -48.73
CA CYS A 13 4.67 40.07 -49.00
C CYS A 13 6.20 39.85 -48.95
N ARG A 14 6.59 39.01 -47.97
CA ARG A 14 7.52 37.86 -48.05
C ARG A 14 8.93 38.04 -48.65
N LYS A 15 9.92 37.81 -47.78
CA LYS A 15 11.01 36.79 -47.87
C LYS A 15 11.63 36.67 -46.47
N LEU A 16 11.38 35.59 -45.71
CA LEU A 16 12.22 34.38 -45.53
C LEU A 16 13.63 34.67 -45.00
N VAL A 17 13.92 34.18 -43.79
CA VAL A 17 15.11 33.41 -43.30
C VAL A 17 15.00 33.41 -41.75
N SER A 18 14.42 32.37 -41.15
CA SER A 18 15.15 31.24 -40.52
C SER A 18 16.12 31.67 -39.42
N ALA A 19 15.72 31.51 -38.15
CA ALA A 19 16.56 30.98 -37.08
C ALA A 19 15.79 30.95 -35.75
N LEU A 20 15.90 29.82 -35.04
CA LEU A 20 15.68 29.64 -33.60
C LEU A 20 14.24 29.69 -33.10
N LEU A 21 13.46 28.63 -33.38
CA LEU A 21 12.68 28.04 -32.29
C LEU A 21 13.53 26.91 -31.71
N PRO A 22 14.10 27.04 -30.49
CA PRO A 22 14.39 25.85 -29.73
C PRO A 22 13.03 25.23 -29.43
N ALA A 23 12.75 24.09 -30.07
CA ALA A 23 11.65 23.24 -29.68
C ALA A 23 11.82 22.99 -28.19
N LEU A 24 10.94 23.60 -27.39
CA LEU A 24 10.68 23.22 -26.01
C LEU A 24 10.21 21.76 -26.05
N PHE A 25 11.16 20.83 -26.12
CA PHE A 25 11.01 19.52 -25.54
C PHE A 25 11.06 19.74 -24.03
N LEU A 26 9.95 20.24 -23.47
CA LEU A 26 9.66 19.95 -22.08
C LEU A 26 9.60 18.43 -22.00
N PRO A 27 10.50 17.76 -21.25
CA PRO A 27 10.25 16.39 -20.91
C PRO A 27 8.93 16.43 -20.12
N LEU A 28 7.86 15.95 -20.75
CA LEU A 28 6.75 15.42 -20.00
C LEU A 28 7.39 14.33 -19.15
N VAL A 29 7.69 14.67 -17.90
CA VAL A 29 8.09 13.70 -16.89
C VAL A 29 6.85 12.83 -16.72
N SER A 30 6.72 11.83 -17.58
CA SER A 30 5.90 10.67 -17.31
C SER A 30 6.57 10.04 -16.10
N TYR A 31 6.13 10.43 -14.91
CA TYR A 31 6.27 9.57 -13.75
C TYR A 31 5.46 8.34 -14.13
N ALA A 32 6.12 7.36 -14.75
CA ALA A 32 5.60 6.00 -14.81
C ALA A 32 5.38 5.64 -13.36
N THR A 33 4.12 5.59 -12.93
CA THR A 33 3.77 5.26 -11.57
C THR A 33 4.19 3.81 -11.39
N VAL A 34 5.37 3.61 -10.79
CA VAL A 34 5.94 2.28 -10.62
C VAL A 34 5.06 1.56 -9.61
N CYS A 35 4.55 0.41 -10.02
CA CYS A 35 3.87 -0.47 -9.10
C CYS A 35 4.87 -1.31 -8.32
N VAL A 36 4.67 -1.46 -7.02
CA VAL A 36 5.37 -2.46 -6.21
C VAL A 36 4.51 -3.71 -6.16
N ASP A 37 4.90 -4.71 -6.94
CA ASP A 37 4.19 -5.98 -7.04
C ASP A 37 4.62 -6.98 -5.96
N ARG A 38 3.64 -7.52 -5.24
CA ARG A 38 3.81 -8.69 -4.37
C ARG A 38 2.94 -9.83 -4.89
N VAL A 39 3.51 -11.02 -5.02
CA VAL A 39 2.78 -12.20 -5.50
C VAL A 39 2.81 -13.29 -4.44
N TYR A 40 1.63 -13.79 -4.07
CA TYR A 40 1.42 -14.89 -3.14
C TYR A 40 0.87 -16.10 -3.91
N ASN A 41 1.69 -17.14 -4.01
CA ASN A 41 1.34 -18.37 -4.71
C ASN A 41 1.05 -19.47 -3.71
N GLU A 42 -0.21 -19.89 -3.66
CA GLU A 42 -0.69 -21.04 -2.90
C GLU A 42 -1.12 -22.16 -3.87
N ALA A 43 -1.56 -23.29 -3.32
CA ALA A 43 -1.94 -24.47 -4.10
C ALA A 43 -3.07 -24.19 -5.11
N HIS A 44 -4.14 -23.52 -4.67
CA HIS A 44 -5.33 -23.23 -5.48
C HIS A 44 -5.49 -21.74 -5.81
N LEU A 45 -4.58 -20.88 -5.33
CA LEU A 45 -4.64 -19.42 -5.46
C LEU A 45 -3.31 -18.83 -5.95
N SER A 46 -3.38 -17.85 -6.84
CA SER A 46 -2.31 -16.88 -7.08
C SER A 46 -2.89 -15.49 -6.84
N LEU A 47 -2.37 -14.75 -5.86
CA LEU A 47 -2.78 -13.37 -5.58
C LEU A 47 -1.63 -12.42 -5.87
N SER A 48 -1.80 -11.52 -6.82
CA SER A 48 -0.91 -10.38 -7.04
C SER A 48 -1.52 -9.11 -6.43
N LEU A 49 -0.68 -8.37 -5.72
CA LEU A 49 -1.00 -7.08 -5.13
C LEU A 49 -0.07 -6.04 -5.75
N CYS A 50 -0.66 -5.11 -6.49
CA CYS A 50 0.01 -3.97 -7.09
C CYS A 50 -0.28 -2.72 -6.24
N GLN A 51 0.74 -2.21 -5.54
CA GLN A 51 0.64 -0.97 -4.76
C GLN A 51 1.33 0.19 -5.47
N ASN A 52 0.76 1.40 -5.38
CA ASN A 52 1.47 2.60 -5.81
C ASN A 52 2.76 2.77 -5.01
N HIS A 53 3.93 2.93 -5.65
CA HIS A 53 5.20 3.13 -4.96
C HIS A 53 5.15 4.26 -3.92
N SER A 54 4.50 5.38 -4.24
CA SER A 54 4.36 6.50 -3.30
C SER A 54 3.47 6.15 -2.11
N GLY A 55 2.49 5.26 -2.30
CA GLY A 55 1.53 4.77 -1.30
C GLY A 55 1.91 3.42 -0.68
N PHE A 56 3.15 2.97 -0.87
CA PHE A 56 3.57 1.63 -0.50
C PHE A 56 3.54 1.44 1.01
N ASN A 57 2.97 0.30 1.42
CA ASN A 57 2.84 -0.09 2.80
C ASN A 57 3.13 -1.59 2.95
N GLU A 58 4.22 -1.92 3.62
CA GLU A 58 4.66 -3.31 3.81
C GLU A 58 3.65 -4.09 4.67
N THR A 59 2.99 -3.47 5.65
CA THR A 59 2.01 -4.19 6.47
C THR A 59 0.72 -4.47 5.73
N ARG A 60 0.35 -3.65 4.74
CA ARG A 60 -0.71 -3.98 3.78
C ARG A 60 -0.33 -5.21 2.95
N ALA A 61 0.91 -5.27 2.45
CA ALA A 61 1.38 -6.46 1.75
C ALA A 61 1.24 -7.71 2.64
N LEU A 62 1.67 -7.64 3.89
CA LEU A 62 1.55 -8.75 4.85
C LEU A 62 0.10 -9.09 5.22
N LEU A 63 -0.81 -8.11 5.26
CA LEU A 63 -2.25 -8.36 5.40
C LEU A 63 -2.75 -9.24 4.25
N PHE A 64 -2.39 -8.91 3.01
CA PHE A 64 -2.77 -9.72 1.84
C PHE A 64 -2.08 -11.08 1.78
N LYS A 65 -0.89 -11.23 2.37
CA LYS A 65 -0.27 -12.55 2.58
C LYS A 65 -1.14 -13.43 3.48
N GLY A 66 -1.66 -12.88 4.59
CA GLY A 66 -2.59 -13.59 5.47
C GLY A 66 -3.92 -13.93 4.78
N ARG A 67 -4.50 -12.97 4.08
CA ARG A 67 -5.73 -13.19 3.28
C ARG A 67 -5.54 -14.27 2.22
N ALA A 68 -4.42 -14.29 1.50
CA ALA A 68 -4.14 -15.29 0.47
C ALA A 68 -4.12 -16.71 1.06
N PHE A 69 -3.48 -16.89 2.22
CA PHE A 69 -3.45 -18.17 2.92
C PHE A 69 -4.85 -18.66 3.29
N ILE A 70 -5.67 -17.82 3.93
CA ILE A 70 -7.04 -18.18 4.32
C ILE A 70 -7.94 -18.41 3.11
N LEU A 71 -7.84 -17.53 2.10
CA LEU A 71 -8.63 -17.66 0.88
C LEU A 71 -8.31 -18.97 0.14
N ASN A 72 -7.06 -19.41 0.15
CA ASN A 72 -6.66 -20.71 -0.42
C ASN A 72 -7.33 -21.89 0.30
N GLN A 73 -7.38 -21.88 1.63
CA GLN A 73 -8.09 -22.92 2.39
C GLN A 73 -9.60 -22.90 2.12
N TYR A 74 -10.19 -21.72 1.98
CA TYR A 74 -11.59 -21.57 1.61
C TYR A 74 -11.87 -22.13 0.21
N ILE A 75 -11.00 -21.85 -0.77
CA ILE A 75 -11.08 -22.43 -2.12
C ILE A 75 -10.99 -23.96 -2.06
N GLU A 76 -10.03 -24.50 -1.29
CA GLU A 76 -9.89 -25.94 -1.10
C GLU A 76 -11.17 -26.58 -0.53
N LYS A 77 -11.80 -25.94 0.47
CA LYS A 77 -13.09 -26.37 1.02
C LYS A 77 -14.18 -26.39 -0.04
N LEU A 78 -14.27 -25.37 -0.91
CA LEU A 78 -15.25 -25.33 -1.99
C LEU A 78 -15.01 -26.42 -3.05
N ILE A 79 -13.75 -26.72 -3.37
CA ILE A 79 -13.35 -27.80 -4.29
C ILE A 79 -13.73 -29.15 -3.70
N ARG A 80 -13.36 -29.43 -2.44
CA ARG A 80 -13.69 -30.68 -1.75
C ARG A 80 -15.21 -30.91 -1.63
N ALA A 81 -15.99 -29.83 -1.51
CA ALA A 81 -17.45 -29.87 -1.49
C ALA A 81 -18.08 -29.99 -2.89
N GLY A 82 -17.29 -30.05 -3.97
CA GLY A 82 -17.77 -30.10 -5.35
C GLY A 82 -18.45 -28.82 -5.84
N LYS A 83 -18.31 -27.71 -5.11
CA LYS A 83 -18.91 -26.41 -5.46
C LYS A 83 -18.05 -25.65 -6.49
N LEU A 84 -16.75 -25.87 -6.47
CA LEU A 84 -15.80 -25.30 -7.42
C LEU A 84 -15.07 -26.44 -8.14
N GLN A 85 -14.73 -26.24 -9.42
CA GLN A 85 -13.82 -27.17 -10.10
C GLN A 85 -12.41 -26.93 -9.57
N ASP A 86 -11.58 -27.98 -9.56
CA ASP A 86 -10.18 -27.85 -9.18
C ASP A 86 -9.38 -27.15 -10.30
N LYS A 87 -9.45 -25.82 -10.28
CA LYS A 87 -8.71 -24.92 -11.16
C LYS A 87 -8.12 -23.81 -10.31
N LYS A 88 -6.99 -23.27 -10.74
CA LYS A 88 -6.34 -22.16 -10.04
C LYS A 88 -7.19 -20.90 -10.14
N VAL A 89 -7.38 -20.23 -9.00
CA VAL A 89 -7.95 -18.89 -8.91
C VAL A 89 -6.81 -17.88 -8.99
N ASN A 90 -6.89 -16.94 -9.93
CA ASN A 90 -5.91 -15.87 -10.10
C ASN A 90 -6.58 -14.56 -9.72
N VAL A 91 -6.02 -13.87 -8.74
CA VAL A 91 -6.53 -12.60 -8.22
C VAL A 91 -5.45 -11.56 -8.45
N GLN A 92 -5.80 -10.48 -9.16
CA GLN A 92 -4.99 -9.29 -9.30
C GLN A 92 -5.69 -8.11 -8.61
N ILE A 93 -4.97 -7.48 -7.70
CA ILE A 93 -5.46 -6.35 -6.91
C ILE A 93 -4.57 -5.16 -7.20
N ASP A 94 -5.14 -4.12 -7.80
CA ASP A 94 -4.41 -2.91 -8.13
C ASP A 94 -4.82 -1.75 -7.21
N ASP A 95 -3.86 -0.91 -6.87
CA ASP A 95 -4.15 0.35 -6.19
C ASP A 95 -5.04 1.23 -7.09
N GLN A 96 -6.21 1.61 -6.58
CA GLN A 96 -7.17 2.44 -7.32
C GLN A 96 -6.57 3.79 -7.73
N ALA A 97 -5.56 4.30 -7.00
CA ALA A 97 -4.83 5.53 -7.37
C ALA A 97 -4.00 5.36 -8.66
N LEU A 98 -3.65 4.12 -9.04
CA LEU A 98 -2.92 3.81 -10.26
C LEU A 98 -3.84 3.56 -11.45
N THR A 99 -4.95 2.87 -11.20
CA THR A 99 -5.71 2.26 -12.30
C THR A 99 -7.15 2.76 -12.42
N TYR A 100 -7.65 3.63 -11.54
CA TYR A 100 -9.08 3.94 -11.41
C TYR A 100 -9.94 2.71 -11.03
N SER A 101 -11.21 2.96 -10.70
CA SER A 101 -12.19 1.94 -10.29
C SER A 101 -12.50 0.97 -11.44
N HIS A 102 -12.19 -0.31 -11.26
CA HIS A 102 -12.47 -1.38 -12.21
C HIS A 102 -12.76 -2.71 -11.49
N LEU A 103 -13.43 -3.61 -12.21
CA LEU A 103 -13.72 -4.97 -11.75
C LEU A 103 -13.91 -5.88 -12.95
N GLU A 104 -13.10 -6.93 -13.03
CA GLU A 104 -13.23 -8.02 -13.99
C GLU A 104 -13.35 -9.35 -13.23
N ILE A 105 -14.40 -10.12 -13.55
CA ILE A 105 -14.63 -11.45 -13.00
C ILE A 105 -14.89 -12.40 -14.17
N THR A 106 -13.93 -13.29 -14.45
CA THR A 106 -13.99 -14.19 -15.61
C THR A 106 -13.51 -15.59 -15.29
N GLN A 107 -13.84 -16.54 -16.16
CA GLN A 107 -13.37 -17.92 -16.05
C GLN A 107 -13.21 -18.53 -17.43
N ASN A 108 -12.30 -19.48 -17.57
CA ASN A 108 -12.13 -20.27 -18.77
C ASN A 108 -11.82 -21.73 -18.42
N LYS A 109 -11.27 -22.49 -19.38
CA LYS A 109 -10.89 -23.89 -19.13
C LYS A 109 -9.71 -24.02 -18.18
N SER A 110 -8.79 -23.05 -18.14
CA SER A 110 -7.56 -23.10 -17.34
C SER A 110 -7.69 -22.52 -15.94
N GLY A 111 -8.64 -21.62 -15.68
CA GLY A 111 -8.70 -20.94 -14.39
C GLY A 111 -9.89 -20.03 -14.16
N TYR A 112 -9.93 -19.51 -12.95
CA TYR A 112 -10.78 -18.40 -12.53
C TYR A 112 -9.92 -17.14 -12.42
N TYR A 113 -10.45 -15.99 -12.79
CA TYR A 113 -9.72 -14.73 -12.84
C TYR A 113 -10.55 -13.61 -12.23
N LEU A 114 -9.95 -12.92 -11.28
CA LEU A 114 -10.47 -11.73 -10.63
C LEU A 114 -9.43 -10.62 -10.79
N HIS A 115 -9.83 -9.49 -11.35
CA HIS A 115 -8.99 -8.30 -11.43
C HIS A 115 -9.79 -7.12 -10.88
N ILE A 116 -9.27 -6.47 -9.85
CA ILE A 116 -10.04 -5.47 -9.10
C ILE A 116 -9.14 -4.33 -8.62
N SER A 117 -9.66 -3.10 -8.67
CA SER A 117 -9.04 -1.96 -7.99
C SER A 117 -9.44 -1.86 -6.53
N GLY A 118 -8.54 -1.32 -5.72
CA GLY A 118 -8.75 -1.09 -4.30
C GLY A 118 -8.38 -2.31 -3.49
N TYR A 119 -8.55 -2.22 -2.17
CA TYR A 119 -8.06 -3.25 -1.25
C TYR A 119 -9.24 -3.99 -0.60
N PRO A 120 -9.83 -5.01 -1.26
CA PRO A 120 -10.98 -5.74 -0.73
C PRO A 120 -10.60 -6.49 0.56
N ASP A 121 -11.56 -6.57 1.49
CA ASP A 121 -11.46 -7.41 2.68
C ASP A 121 -11.57 -8.91 2.35
N LEU A 122 -11.30 -9.77 3.33
CA LEU A 122 -11.37 -11.22 3.14
C LEU A 122 -12.77 -11.68 2.72
N ASP A 123 -13.81 -11.09 3.29
CA ASP A 123 -15.20 -11.46 3.02
C ASP A 123 -15.56 -11.18 1.55
N MET A 124 -15.18 -10.00 1.05
CA MET A 124 -15.36 -9.61 -0.33
C MET A 124 -14.57 -10.51 -1.30
N LEU A 125 -13.31 -10.82 -0.98
CA LEU A 125 -12.51 -11.77 -1.75
C LEU A 125 -13.14 -13.16 -1.80
N ALA A 126 -13.62 -13.67 -0.66
CA ALA A 126 -14.33 -14.95 -0.57
C ALA A 126 -15.65 -14.91 -1.35
N GLY A 127 -16.34 -13.77 -1.35
CA GLY A 127 -17.53 -13.51 -2.15
C GLY A 127 -17.26 -13.63 -3.66
N TYR A 128 -16.16 -13.04 -4.15
CA TYR A 128 -15.77 -13.17 -5.55
C TYR A 128 -15.34 -14.61 -5.89
N VAL A 129 -14.64 -15.31 -5.00
CA VAL A 129 -14.35 -16.74 -5.21
C VAL A 129 -15.66 -17.54 -5.32
N TYR A 130 -16.60 -17.28 -4.43
CA TYR A 130 -17.89 -17.96 -4.44
C TYR A 130 -18.75 -17.60 -5.67
N TRP A 131 -18.52 -16.44 -6.29
CA TRP A 131 -19.15 -16.06 -7.55
C TRP A 131 -19.02 -17.15 -8.62
N PHE A 132 -17.84 -17.81 -8.69
CA PHE A 132 -17.55 -18.88 -9.65
C PHE A 132 -18.26 -20.20 -9.35
N ALA A 133 -18.68 -20.44 -8.10
CA ALA A 133 -19.41 -21.63 -7.71
C ALA A 133 -20.89 -21.58 -8.15
N GLU A 134 -21.45 -20.40 -8.42
CA GLU A 134 -22.83 -20.25 -8.86
C GLU A 134 -22.96 -20.26 -10.39
N LYS A 135 -23.56 -21.32 -10.94
CA LYS A 135 -23.77 -21.49 -12.40
C LYS A 135 -24.52 -20.35 -13.10
N ARG A 136 -25.34 -19.60 -12.36
CA ARG A 136 -26.13 -18.48 -12.88
C ARG A 136 -25.33 -17.19 -13.04
N ASN A 137 -24.19 -17.09 -12.37
CA ASN A 137 -23.38 -15.89 -12.38
C ASN A 137 -22.68 -15.75 -13.73
N LYS A 138 -22.76 -14.54 -14.28
CA LYS A 138 -22.16 -14.19 -15.57
C LYS A 138 -20.80 -13.53 -15.34
N PRO A 139 -19.91 -13.55 -16.35
CA PRO A 139 -18.72 -12.71 -16.33
C PRO A 139 -19.08 -11.24 -16.12
N VAL A 140 -18.20 -10.52 -15.42
CA VAL A 140 -18.33 -9.08 -15.15
C VAL A 140 -17.13 -8.38 -15.77
N TYR A 141 -17.37 -7.28 -16.47
CA TYR A 141 -16.34 -6.43 -17.06
C TYR A 141 -16.72 -4.96 -16.83
N ILE A 142 -16.07 -4.32 -15.87
CA ILE A 142 -16.18 -2.90 -15.58
C ILE A 142 -14.77 -2.33 -15.79
N ALA A 143 -14.57 -1.67 -16.94
CA ALA A 143 -13.26 -1.31 -17.46
C ALA A 143 -12.67 -0.03 -16.83
N TYR A 144 -11.37 0.17 -17.06
CA TYR A 144 -10.64 1.41 -16.80
C TYR A 144 -11.22 2.56 -17.64
N GLU A 145 -12.19 3.29 -17.11
CA GLU A 145 -12.68 4.50 -17.77
C GLU A 145 -12.06 5.74 -17.14
N THR A 146 -11.81 6.74 -17.99
CA THR A 146 -11.16 8.01 -17.60
C THR A 146 -11.99 8.78 -16.56
N TYR A 147 -11.33 9.71 -15.86
CA TYR A 147 -11.80 10.51 -14.72
C TYR A 147 -13.28 10.98 -14.75
N ASN A 148 -13.90 11.17 -15.92
CA ASN A 148 -15.28 11.64 -16.06
C ASN A 148 -16.34 10.59 -15.68
N ASN A 149 -16.03 9.29 -15.71
CA ASN A 149 -16.99 8.21 -15.41
C ASN A 149 -16.69 7.45 -14.11
N GLY A 150 -15.70 7.89 -13.30
CA GLY A 150 -15.29 7.19 -12.08
C GLY A 150 -16.44 6.90 -11.09
N ASN A 151 -17.34 7.88 -10.91
CA ASN A 151 -18.52 7.71 -10.06
C ASN A 151 -19.50 6.64 -10.57
N TRP A 152 -19.57 6.42 -11.89
CA TRP A 152 -20.45 5.39 -12.46
C TRP A 152 -19.86 4.00 -12.25
N ASN A 153 -18.56 3.81 -12.49
CA ASN A 153 -17.87 2.54 -12.22
C ASN A 153 -18.00 2.12 -10.75
N GLU A 154 -17.79 3.05 -9.81
CA GLU A 154 -17.95 2.76 -8.38
C GLU A 154 -19.35 2.29 -8.02
N GLN A 155 -20.39 2.89 -8.63
CA GLN A 155 -21.77 2.47 -8.41
C GLN A 155 -22.06 1.08 -8.99
N GLU A 156 -21.56 0.76 -10.19
CA GLU A 156 -21.73 -0.58 -10.76
C GLU A 156 -20.99 -1.63 -9.93
N ILE A 157 -19.76 -1.35 -9.50
CA ILE A 157 -18.99 -2.21 -8.61
C ILE A 157 -19.75 -2.41 -7.29
N ALA A 158 -20.29 -1.33 -6.69
CA ALA A 158 -21.10 -1.43 -5.48
C ALA A 158 -22.34 -2.32 -5.67
N ARG A 159 -23.00 -2.28 -6.83
CA ARG A 159 -24.13 -3.17 -7.15
C ARG A 159 -23.71 -4.63 -7.30
N VAL A 160 -22.53 -4.89 -7.86
CA VAL A 160 -21.96 -6.25 -7.89
C VAL A 160 -21.66 -6.70 -6.46
N ASN A 161 -21.01 -5.85 -5.67
CA ASN A 161 -20.61 -6.15 -4.28
C ASN A 161 -21.81 -6.44 -3.38
N ALA A 162 -22.91 -5.70 -3.55
CA ALA A 162 -24.16 -5.93 -2.82
C ALA A 162 -24.80 -7.31 -3.08
N ARG A 163 -24.37 -8.01 -4.13
CA ARG A 163 -24.84 -9.37 -4.48
C ARG A 163 -23.88 -10.47 -4.04
N LEU A 164 -22.69 -10.12 -3.56
CA LEU A 164 -21.70 -11.10 -3.11
C LEU A 164 -22.21 -11.85 -1.89
N ARG A 165 -21.79 -13.11 -1.81
CA ARG A 165 -22.06 -14.00 -0.69
C ARG A 165 -20.83 -14.84 -0.47
N SER A 166 -20.43 -15.00 0.78
CA SER A 166 -19.20 -15.67 1.20
C SER A 166 -19.48 -16.84 2.16
N PRO A 167 -20.43 -17.75 1.84
CA PRO A 167 -20.95 -18.70 2.82
C PRO A 167 -19.84 -19.62 3.35
N GLY A 168 -19.64 -19.63 4.67
CA GLY A 168 -18.70 -20.52 5.33
C GLY A 168 -17.27 -19.99 5.42
N ILE A 169 -17.03 -18.72 5.10
CA ILE A 169 -15.74 -18.05 5.31
C ILE A 169 -15.48 -17.77 6.80
N GLU A 170 -16.54 -17.57 7.57
CA GLU A 170 -16.49 -17.30 9.02
C GLU A 170 -15.81 -18.43 9.80
N ALA A 171 -15.84 -19.66 9.26
CA ALA A 171 -15.15 -20.82 9.82
C ALA A 171 -13.61 -20.65 9.86
N PHE A 172 -13.06 -19.75 9.05
CA PHE A 172 -11.62 -19.47 8.97
C PHE A 172 -11.22 -18.16 9.64
N ALA A 173 -12.18 -17.35 10.12
CA ALA A 173 -11.91 -16.01 10.63
C ALA A 173 -10.95 -16.00 11.85
N HIS A 174 -10.94 -17.08 12.63
CA HIS A 174 -10.13 -17.20 13.85
C HIS A 174 -8.76 -17.84 13.65
N GLU A 175 -8.40 -18.21 12.41
CA GLU A 175 -7.09 -18.78 12.14
C GLU A 175 -5.99 -17.71 12.28
N ASN A 176 -4.97 -18.03 13.08
CA ASN A 176 -3.81 -17.18 13.28
C ASN A 176 -2.71 -17.55 12.28
N VAL A 177 -2.35 -16.63 11.41
CA VAL A 177 -1.27 -16.82 10.43
C VAL A 177 -0.11 -15.90 10.77
N THR A 178 1.08 -16.45 11.04
CA THR A 178 2.29 -15.62 11.19
C THR A 178 2.74 -15.14 9.80
N VAL A 179 2.55 -13.86 9.51
CA VAL A 179 2.85 -13.28 8.18
C VAL A 179 4.26 -12.72 8.10
N TRP A 180 4.84 -12.32 9.24
CA TRP A 180 6.23 -11.87 9.38
C TRP A 180 6.74 -12.17 10.79
N GLN A 181 8.06 -12.39 10.92
CA GLN A 181 8.72 -12.65 12.19
C GLN A 181 10.19 -12.25 12.13
N GLU A 182 10.66 -11.61 13.21
CA GLU A 182 12.07 -11.36 13.47
C GLU A 182 12.36 -11.59 14.96
N GLY A 183 13.18 -12.59 15.26
CA GLY A 183 13.39 -13.06 16.64
C GLY A 183 12.06 -13.40 17.33
N ASN A 184 11.79 -12.76 18.47
CA ASN A 184 10.57 -12.91 19.26
C ASN A 184 9.43 -11.98 18.83
N MET A 185 9.69 -11.03 17.93
CA MET A 185 8.68 -10.11 17.39
C MET A 185 8.01 -10.76 16.17
N LYS A 186 6.67 -10.71 16.14
CA LYS A 186 5.86 -11.29 15.07
C LYS A 186 4.80 -10.31 14.62
N MET A 187 4.40 -10.42 13.35
CA MET A 187 3.12 -9.93 12.87
C MET A 187 2.22 -11.12 12.59
N VAL A 188 1.04 -11.12 13.19
CA VAL A 188 0.04 -12.19 13.07
C VAL A 188 -1.20 -11.62 12.40
N TYR A 189 -1.68 -12.31 11.37
CA TYR A 189 -2.98 -12.11 10.75
C TYR A 189 -4.04 -12.91 11.50
N ALA A 190 -5.16 -12.27 11.84
CA ALA A 190 -6.34 -12.89 12.47
C ALA A 190 -7.57 -11.97 12.32
N ASN A 191 -8.76 -12.54 12.11
CA ASN A 191 -10.03 -11.81 11.95
C ASN A 191 -9.95 -10.67 10.91
N ASP A 192 -9.28 -10.95 9.79
CA ASP A 192 -9.02 -10.00 8.71
C ASP A 192 -8.25 -8.71 9.07
N GLU A 193 -7.49 -8.78 10.16
CA GLU A 193 -6.58 -7.73 10.58
C GLU A 193 -5.20 -8.32 10.86
N THR A 194 -4.19 -7.44 10.98
CA THR A 194 -2.88 -7.81 11.48
C THR A 194 -2.64 -7.18 12.86
N HIS A 195 -1.83 -7.84 13.68
CA HIS A 195 -1.37 -7.28 14.95
C HIS A 195 0.06 -7.71 15.23
N TYR A 196 0.78 -6.87 15.98
CA TYR A 196 2.09 -7.24 16.50
C TYR A 196 1.95 -8.15 17.73
N ALA A 197 2.85 -9.11 17.86
CA ALA A 197 2.98 -9.95 19.04
C ALA A 197 4.45 -10.12 19.42
N TYR A 198 4.73 -10.06 20.72
CA TYR A 198 6.06 -10.32 21.27
C TYR A 198 6.01 -11.44 22.30
N ALA A 199 6.83 -12.48 22.10
CA ALA A 199 6.86 -13.66 22.98
C ALA A 199 5.45 -14.24 23.25
N GLY A 200 4.58 -14.25 22.23
CA GLY A 200 3.20 -14.75 22.30
C GLY A 200 2.16 -13.74 22.81
N ASN A 201 2.57 -12.56 23.29
CA ASN A 201 1.64 -11.54 23.78
C ASN A 201 1.29 -10.54 22.67
N LYS A 202 -0.01 -10.35 22.41
CA LYS A 202 -0.50 -9.32 21.49
C LYS A 202 -0.14 -7.92 22.03
N LEU A 203 0.41 -7.07 21.16
CA LEU A 203 0.76 -5.70 21.49
C LEU A 203 -0.38 -4.75 21.13
N ALA A 204 -0.56 -3.70 21.93
CA ALA A 204 -1.57 -2.67 21.72
C ALA A 204 -1.05 -1.58 20.75
N VAL A 205 -0.62 -1.99 19.56
CA VAL A 205 -0.14 -1.13 18.48
C VAL A 205 -0.78 -1.58 17.17
N LYS A 206 -1.36 -0.65 16.42
CA LYS A 206 -1.92 -0.89 15.08
C LYS A 206 -0.78 -1.14 14.08
N THR A 207 -1.04 -2.00 13.11
CA THR A 207 -0.14 -2.42 12.04
C THR A 207 -0.44 -1.67 10.73
N ASN A 208 -0.50 -0.34 10.79
CA ASN A 208 -0.94 0.50 9.67
C ASN A 208 0.20 1.28 9.00
N CYS A 209 1.45 0.95 9.30
CA CYS A 209 2.66 1.59 8.79
C CYS A 209 3.83 0.61 8.92
N ASN A 210 5.08 1.07 8.93
CA ASN A 210 6.29 0.24 8.92
C ASN A 210 6.27 -1.01 9.82
N LEU A 211 7.04 -2.01 9.39
CA LEU A 211 7.44 -3.12 10.25
C LEU A 211 8.20 -2.64 11.50
N PRO A 212 8.14 -3.42 12.60
CA PRO A 212 8.95 -3.18 13.78
C PRO A 212 10.43 -3.10 13.43
N VAL A 213 11.11 -2.11 13.96
CA VAL A 213 12.56 -1.95 13.76
C VAL A 213 13.28 -2.35 15.03
N GLN A 214 14.19 -3.31 14.95
CA GLN A 214 15.03 -3.66 16.09
C GLN A 214 15.97 -2.49 16.39
N VAL A 215 15.93 -1.99 17.64
CA VAL A 215 16.84 -0.93 18.08
C VAL A 215 18.12 -1.58 18.60
N PRO A 216 19.30 -1.28 18.02
CA PRO A 216 20.56 -1.89 18.37
C PRO A 216 20.80 -1.91 19.89
N ARG A 217 21.25 -3.06 20.36
CA ARG A 217 21.75 -3.23 21.73
C ARG A 217 23.02 -2.39 21.89
N ARG A 218 23.21 -1.73 23.03
CA ARG A 218 24.59 -1.43 23.44
C ARG A 218 25.26 -2.75 23.81
N VAL A 219 26.58 -2.83 23.70
CA VAL A 219 27.38 -4.06 23.96
C VAL A 219 27.08 -4.67 25.35
N THR A 220 26.52 -3.89 26.28
CA THR A 220 26.18 -4.30 27.65
C THR A 220 24.69 -4.58 27.91
N ASP A 221 23.79 -4.37 26.94
CA ASP A 221 22.34 -4.54 27.14
C ASP A 221 21.89 -5.96 26.77
N THR A 222 21.25 -6.66 27.70
CA THR A 222 20.61 -7.98 27.48
C THR A 222 19.15 -7.88 27.03
N VAL A 223 18.63 -6.66 26.84
CA VAL A 223 17.21 -6.39 26.63
C VAL A 223 16.92 -6.19 25.15
N ASP A 224 15.94 -6.93 24.63
CA ASP A 224 15.39 -6.70 23.30
C ASP A 224 14.57 -5.41 23.27
N ARG A 225 14.88 -4.57 22.28
CA ARG A 225 14.22 -3.28 22.06
C ARG A 225 13.69 -3.20 20.64
N TRP A 226 12.44 -2.78 20.53
CA TRP A 226 11.74 -2.65 19.27
C TRP A 226 11.08 -1.29 19.16
N LEU A 227 11.25 -0.64 18.03
CA LEU A 227 10.50 0.54 17.66
C LEU A 227 9.29 0.09 16.84
N LEU A 228 8.10 0.37 17.35
CA LEU A 228 6.81 0.04 16.74
C LEU A 228 6.22 1.32 16.16
N VAL A 229 6.08 1.40 14.84
CA VAL A 229 5.66 2.63 14.15
C VAL A 229 4.24 2.48 13.65
N GLN A 230 3.44 3.53 13.88
CA GLN A 230 2.09 3.69 13.40
C GLN A 230 2.02 4.96 12.53
N SER A 231 0.92 5.12 11.80
CA SER A 231 0.69 6.33 10.98
C SER A 231 0.74 7.64 11.77
N ASP A 232 0.39 7.62 13.05
CA ASP A 232 0.23 8.79 13.91
C ASP A 232 1.18 8.83 15.12
N SER A 233 1.96 7.77 15.35
CA SER A 233 2.80 7.65 16.53
C SER A 233 3.86 6.57 16.39
N ALA A 234 4.85 6.59 17.26
CA ALA A 234 5.84 5.53 17.42
C ALA A 234 5.98 5.17 18.91
N PHE A 235 6.14 3.88 19.19
CA PHE A 235 6.30 3.34 20.54
C PHE A 235 7.62 2.59 20.65
N LEU A 236 8.29 2.72 21.79
CA LEU A 236 9.33 1.78 22.17
C LEU A 236 8.69 0.63 22.94
N TYR A 237 9.03 -0.59 22.53
CA TYR A 237 8.81 -1.79 23.31
C TYR A 237 10.14 -2.26 23.91
N GLU A 238 10.19 -2.33 25.24
CA GLU A 238 11.37 -2.73 26.02
C GLU A 238 10.92 -3.41 27.31
N ASN A 239 11.56 -4.52 27.71
CA ASN A 239 11.27 -5.23 28.97
C ASN A 239 9.77 -5.55 29.20
N GLY A 240 9.06 -5.93 28.13
CA GLY A 240 7.61 -6.23 28.24
C GLY A 240 6.71 -5.01 28.34
N ARG A 241 7.27 -3.78 28.28
CA ARG A 241 6.53 -2.53 28.40
C ARG A 241 6.54 -1.76 27.09
N GLN A 242 5.40 -1.21 26.75
CA GLN A 242 5.21 -0.29 25.63
C GLN A 242 5.18 1.14 26.18
N SER A 243 5.92 2.06 25.57
CA SER A 243 5.91 3.48 25.93
C SER A 243 5.89 4.34 24.68
N LEU A 244 5.06 5.39 24.68
CA LEU A 244 4.98 6.34 23.58
C LEU A 244 6.34 7.04 23.43
N ALA A 245 6.96 6.88 22.27
CA ALA A 245 8.22 7.53 21.93
C ALA A 245 7.99 8.85 21.19
N LEU A 246 7.04 8.87 20.25
CA LEU A 246 6.70 10.06 19.47
C LEU A 246 5.22 10.04 19.04
N ALA A 247 4.60 11.22 19.00
CA ALA A 247 3.36 11.45 18.25
C ALA A 247 3.68 12.23 16.96
N PHE A 248 3.15 11.77 15.84
CA PHE A 248 3.18 12.49 14.57
C PHE A 248 1.97 13.43 14.49
N PRO A 249 2.12 14.65 13.94
CA PRO A 249 0.95 15.45 13.62
C PRO A 249 0.08 14.68 12.63
N ALA A 250 -1.23 14.62 12.87
CA ALA A 250 -2.17 14.07 11.92
C ALA A 250 -1.94 14.73 10.56
N LYS A 251 -1.53 13.95 9.57
CA LYS A 251 -1.40 14.39 8.19
C LYS A 251 -2.15 13.43 7.31
N ASP A 252 -2.62 13.95 6.18
CA ASP A 252 -3.40 13.23 5.15
C ASP A 252 -2.66 12.07 4.46
N ARG A 253 -1.48 11.67 4.96
CA ARG A 253 -0.62 10.62 4.39
C ARG A 253 -0.55 9.38 5.27
N ALA A 254 -1.67 8.98 5.87
CA ALA A 254 -1.78 7.83 6.77
C ALA A 254 -1.54 6.45 6.12
N TYR A 255 -1.03 6.42 4.88
CA TYR A 255 -1.01 5.23 4.03
C TYR A 255 0.38 4.84 3.51
N GLU A 256 1.42 5.65 3.76
CA GLU A 256 2.79 5.41 3.28
C GLU A 256 3.68 4.92 4.44
N ASP A 257 4.61 4.02 4.15
CA ASP A 257 5.69 3.67 5.09
C ASP A 257 6.67 4.85 5.25
N PHE A 258 7.15 5.08 6.48
CA PHE A 258 8.23 6.02 6.74
C PHE A 258 9.59 5.42 6.33
N GLY A 259 10.50 6.25 5.84
CA GLY A 259 11.92 5.90 5.88
C GLY A 259 12.42 5.97 7.31
N VAL A 260 12.80 4.84 7.91
CA VAL A 260 13.32 4.79 9.28
C VAL A 260 14.82 4.51 9.23
N SER A 261 15.64 5.44 9.73
CA SER A 261 17.10 5.30 9.79
C SER A 261 17.61 5.35 11.23
N LEU A 262 18.38 4.35 11.63
CA LEU A 262 19.01 4.27 12.96
C LEU A 262 20.47 4.72 12.87
N ARG A 263 20.87 5.79 13.59
CA ARG A 263 22.24 6.34 13.56
C ARG A 263 22.74 6.71 14.95
N ASN A 264 23.70 6.00 15.53
CA ASN A 264 24.39 6.35 16.79
C ASN A 264 23.47 6.93 17.88
N GLY A 265 22.38 6.22 18.13
CA GLY A 265 21.38 6.64 19.09
C GLY A 265 20.29 7.57 18.54
N ARG A 266 20.19 7.83 17.25
CA ARG A 266 19.13 8.65 16.63
C ARG A 266 18.25 7.78 15.76
N VAL A 267 16.95 8.06 15.72
CA VAL A 267 16.02 7.48 14.74
C VAL A 267 15.40 8.60 13.94
N ASP A 268 15.75 8.62 12.66
CA ASP A 268 15.23 9.58 11.72
C ASP A 268 14.03 8.99 10.99
N PHE A 269 12.96 9.79 10.89
CA PHE A 269 11.77 9.47 10.12
C PHE A 269 11.72 10.38 8.87
N CYS A 270 11.81 9.78 7.69
CA CYS A 270 11.64 10.42 6.38
C CYS A 270 10.25 10.07 5.82
N TRP A 271 9.64 10.96 5.04
CA TRP A 271 8.57 10.56 4.12
C TRP A 271 9.20 10.06 2.81
N GLY A 272 8.68 8.97 2.24
CA GLY A 272 8.97 8.59 0.85
C GLY A 272 10.36 8.02 0.56
N GLY A 273 11.00 7.36 1.53
CA GLY A 273 12.33 6.77 1.36
C GLY A 273 13.46 7.81 1.38
N CYS A 274 14.43 7.67 2.28
CA CYS A 274 15.61 8.54 2.23
C CYS A 274 16.53 8.02 1.11
N GLN A 275 16.70 8.75 0.00
CA GLN A 275 17.93 8.62 -0.79
C GLN A 275 19.04 9.38 -0.06
N GLU A 276 20.21 8.75 0.03
CA GLU A 276 21.20 8.99 1.08
C GLU A 276 21.78 10.41 1.18
N ASP A 277 21.63 11.30 0.21
CA ASP A 277 22.52 12.47 0.16
C ASP A 277 21.93 13.90 0.22
N GLU A 278 20.64 14.18 0.00
CA GLU A 278 20.26 15.62 -0.13
C GLU A 278 18.92 16.08 0.45
N HIS A 279 18.13 15.25 1.14
CA HIS A 279 16.82 15.70 1.64
C HIS A 279 16.75 15.73 3.17
N LYS A 280 16.47 16.93 3.70
CA LYS A 280 16.24 17.16 5.13
C LYS A 280 15.12 16.22 5.61
N PRO A 281 15.33 15.43 6.66
CA PRO A 281 14.26 14.61 7.24
C PRO A 281 13.09 15.51 7.61
N PHE A 282 11.87 15.14 7.21
CA PHE A 282 10.68 15.93 7.56
C PHE A 282 10.47 15.98 9.06
N ARG A 283 10.82 14.91 9.78
CA ARG A 283 11.03 14.93 11.23
C ARG A 283 12.20 14.05 11.61
N SER A 284 13.21 14.66 12.22
CA SER A 284 14.19 13.89 12.98
C SER A 284 13.72 13.73 14.41
N VAL A 285 13.85 12.53 14.97
CA VAL A 285 13.88 12.38 16.42
C VAL A 285 15.31 12.03 16.80
N VAL A 286 16.01 12.98 17.42
CA VAL A 286 17.32 12.68 18.00
C VAL A 286 17.08 11.98 19.33
N PHE A 287 17.45 10.71 19.45
CA PHE A 287 17.39 10.04 20.73
C PHE A 287 18.71 10.36 21.41
N TYR A 288 18.64 11.29 22.35
CA TYR A 288 19.71 11.35 23.32
C TYR A 288 19.49 10.15 24.24
N PHE A 289 20.26 9.09 24.03
CA PHE A 289 20.42 8.05 25.04
C PHE A 289 21.24 8.66 26.20
N LEU A 290 20.59 9.56 26.95
CA LEU A 290 21.20 10.19 28.12
C LEU A 290 21.30 9.18 29.25
N ARG A 291 22.50 9.16 29.80
CA ARG A 291 23.13 8.17 30.67
C ARG A 291 22.41 7.81 31.97
N SER A 292 21.26 8.40 32.31
CA SER A 292 20.76 8.32 33.68
C SER A 292 19.25 8.11 33.86
N ASP A 293 18.41 8.32 32.84
CA ASP A 293 16.96 8.21 33.05
C ASP A 293 16.16 7.45 31.99
N ASN A 294 16.80 6.95 30.91
CA ASN A 294 16.15 6.21 29.83
C ASN A 294 14.90 6.92 29.25
N LYS A 295 14.84 8.25 29.31
CA LYS A 295 13.72 9.03 28.79
C LYS A 295 13.95 9.48 27.35
N PHE A 296 12.85 9.54 26.59
CA PHE A 296 12.82 10.07 25.24
C PHE A 296 12.71 11.58 25.27
N TYR A 297 13.55 12.25 24.48
CA TYR A 297 13.43 13.68 24.22
C TYR A 297 13.19 13.88 22.74
N VAL A 298 12.03 14.46 22.41
CA VAL A 298 11.76 14.96 21.07
C VAL A 298 12.49 16.29 20.96
N VAL A 299 13.55 16.36 20.15
CA VAL A 299 14.18 17.64 19.80
C VAL A 299 13.60 18.09 18.46
N PRO A 300 12.78 19.16 18.43
CA PRO A 300 12.25 19.73 17.20
C PRO A 300 13.38 20.12 16.22
N PRO A 301 13.17 20.04 14.89
CA PRO A 301 14.18 20.38 13.90
C PRO A 301 14.72 21.82 14.01
N ASP A 302 13.91 22.73 14.55
CA ASP A 302 14.18 24.16 14.77
C ASP A 302 14.99 24.47 16.04
N GLN A 303 15.30 23.45 16.85
CA GLN A 303 16.12 23.59 18.06
C GLN A 303 17.54 23.02 17.90
N ARG A 304 18.08 23.02 16.68
CA ARG A 304 19.46 22.62 16.36
C ARG A 304 20.34 23.82 16.03
#